data_AF-A0A1G7S0C2-F1
#
_entry.id   AF-A0A1G7S0C2-F1
#
_cell.length_a   1.000
_cell.length_b   1.000
_cell.length_c   1.000
_cell.angle_alpha   90.00
_cell.angle_beta   90.00
_cell.angle_gamma   90.00
#
_symmetry.space_group_name_H-M   'P 1'
#
loop_
_entity.id
_entity.type
_entity.pdbx_description
1 polymer ?
#
loop_
_entity_poly.entity_id
_entity_poly.type
_entity_poly.pdbx_seq_one_letter_code
_entity_poly.pdbx_strand_id
1 'polypeptide(L)'
;MSKEKKNQTSADEKQALIDLQHIRTQVVQDRTIFNLEAVGRNYKLGQAYKSVRNLRLTDKENIQLQTYNDYLLRYKNFLELKPLIEEKARPSYPAGESYLNTYNKLRFTRGKVLVMVHASIFTQVQDRIHRYVLDLGRDGFWATIHVVHGGKPAYIRNYIRDKAPAGVVMVGAIPVAWFEMDDDFYGAHAEFPCDLFYMDTNGTWTDADGDGRYNAVSGNVTPEIWVGRIWTPTLNGNDVALINNYFDRNHLFRKGSLGHSRSALAYVEDDWTGFDDCEMDLMTPSAYITKYTNPDITDADLYKTEINRTRSFVQLCSHSSPYVHSFRIPAEGTTEWIDRSYFRDERCPNANFFNLFCCSTARFTESDYLGGWYIFDKTGGETNMGLTVVGSTKTGSMLFFADFYEPIGKGSCIGSALTQWWQARGADHDLGERQWFYGMSILGDPTLTWWKGAVPGLQEPADGSVFNHYPRTMTFRWAPVNIPGATYSLEIDAFGAITAGQWAAQSFRSFGVYHNITGTTFTHNFVGAQPGRWRVRAKVGDRYCSWSEWSYFRFTV
;
A
#
# COMPACT_ATOMS: atom_id res chain seq x y z
N MET A 1 -24.48 -8.37 62.68
CA MET A 1 -23.24 -7.74 62.21
C MET A 1 -22.47 -8.75 61.39
N SER A 2 -22.21 -8.36 60.14
CA SER A 2 -21.92 -9.20 58.96
C SER A 2 -20.57 -9.91 59.01
N LYS A 3 -20.55 -11.18 58.59
CA LYS A 3 -19.37 -11.91 58.14
C LYS A 3 -19.40 -11.92 56.61
N GLU A 4 -18.68 -11.01 55.97
CA GLU A 4 -18.42 -11.08 54.53
C GLU A 4 -17.20 -11.95 54.27
N LYS A 5 -17.45 -13.16 53.75
CA LYS A 5 -16.45 -13.97 53.06
C LYS A 5 -16.20 -13.34 51.69
N LYS A 6 -14.94 -12.95 51.45
CA LYS A 6 -14.38 -12.70 50.12
C LYS A 6 -14.58 -13.94 49.25
N ASN A 7 -15.42 -13.84 48.23
CA ASN A 7 -15.34 -14.71 47.07
C ASN A 7 -14.25 -14.17 46.14
N GLN A 8 -13.07 -14.78 46.19
CA GLN A 8 -12.16 -14.80 45.05
C GLN A 8 -12.77 -15.78 44.04
N THR A 9 -13.41 -15.27 43.00
CA THR A 9 -13.75 -16.06 41.81
C THR A 9 -12.49 -16.28 40.99
N SER A 10 -12.15 -17.55 40.79
CA SER A 10 -11.08 -18.02 39.93
C SER A 10 -11.28 -17.56 38.49
N ALA A 11 -10.22 -17.02 37.89
CA ALA A 11 -10.06 -16.93 36.46
C ALA A 11 -9.97 -18.35 35.88
N ASP A 12 -11.00 -18.78 35.14
CA ASP A 12 -10.96 -19.83 34.09
C ASP A 12 -12.39 -20.25 33.65
N GLU A 13 -13.32 -19.30 33.47
CA GLU A 13 -14.49 -19.59 32.64
C GLU A 13 -14.11 -19.42 31.17
N LYS A 14 -13.89 -20.56 30.49
CA LYS A 14 -13.88 -20.64 29.03
C LYS A 14 -15.23 -20.15 28.50
N GLN A 15 -15.34 -18.85 28.23
CA GLN A 15 -16.47 -18.28 27.51
C GLN A 15 -16.44 -18.82 26.08
N ALA A 16 -17.31 -19.80 25.83
CA ALA A 16 -17.53 -20.38 24.52
C ALA A 16 -18.38 -19.43 23.66
N LEU A 17 -18.19 -19.48 22.34
CA LEU A 17 -19.00 -18.76 21.36
C LEU A 17 -20.49 -19.07 21.58
N ILE A 18 -21.34 -18.05 21.52
CA ILE A 18 -22.79 -18.17 21.76
C ILE A 18 -23.49 -18.95 20.63
N ASP A 19 -22.86 -19.07 19.45
CA ASP A 19 -23.21 -19.98 18.37
C ASP A 19 -21.94 -20.47 17.65
N LEU A 20 -21.56 -21.72 17.91
CA LEU A 20 -20.34 -22.34 17.40
C LEU A 20 -20.43 -22.78 15.93
N GLN A 21 -21.61 -22.77 15.31
CA GLN A 21 -21.79 -23.27 13.94
C GLN A 21 -21.79 -22.17 12.87
N HIS A 22 -22.13 -20.93 13.21
CA HIS A 22 -22.33 -19.88 12.19
C HIS A 22 -21.55 -18.59 12.42
N ILE A 23 -21.22 -18.22 13.66
CA ILE A 23 -20.52 -16.96 13.95
C ILE A 23 -19.01 -17.14 13.70
N ARG A 24 -18.44 -16.30 12.83
CA ARG A 24 -17.00 -16.30 12.50
C ARG A 24 -16.17 -15.63 13.59
N THR A 25 -16.72 -14.62 14.26
CA THR A 25 -15.98 -13.81 15.24
C THR A 25 -16.87 -13.16 16.27
N GLN A 26 -16.38 -13.13 17.51
CA GLN A 26 -17.06 -12.49 18.64
C GLN A 26 -16.05 -11.73 19.51
N VAL A 27 -16.28 -10.44 19.72
CA VAL A 27 -15.56 -9.65 20.73
C VAL A 27 -16.11 -9.99 22.11
N VAL A 28 -15.22 -10.39 23.02
CA VAL A 28 -15.52 -10.78 24.40
C VAL A 28 -14.54 -10.06 25.32
N GLN A 29 -15.02 -9.00 25.97
CA GLN A 29 -14.20 -8.13 26.82
C GLN A 29 -12.96 -7.61 26.07
N ASP A 30 -11.76 -7.99 26.52
CA ASP A 30 -10.49 -7.56 25.96
C ASP A 30 -9.89 -8.56 24.96
N ARG A 31 -10.62 -9.60 24.57
CA ARG A 31 -10.22 -10.53 23.52
C ARG A 31 -11.29 -10.65 22.45
N THR A 32 -10.89 -11.17 21.29
CA THR A 32 -11.78 -11.59 20.22
C THR A 32 -11.56 -13.06 19.97
N ILE A 33 -12.65 -13.81 19.96
CA ILE A 33 -12.64 -15.25 19.67
C ILE A 33 -13.00 -15.44 18.21
N PHE A 34 -12.12 -16.10 17.46
CA PHE A 34 -12.38 -16.45 16.06
C PHE A 34 -12.68 -17.93 15.91
N ASN A 35 -13.79 -18.22 15.25
CA ASN A 35 -14.16 -19.57 14.86
C ASN A 35 -13.49 -19.93 13.53
N LEU A 36 -12.30 -20.53 13.61
CA LEU A 36 -11.53 -20.86 12.40
C LEU A 36 -12.19 -21.93 11.52
N GLU A 37 -13.07 -22.75 12.08
CA GLU A 37 -13.87 -23.70 11.30
C GLU A 37 -14.89 -22.95 10.45
N ALA A 38 -15.62 -21.99 11.03
CA ALA A 38 -16.56 -21.12 10.30
C ALA A 38 -15.87 -20.18 9.30
N VAL A 39 -14.62 -19.75 9.58
CA VAL A 39 -13.79 -19.02 8.60
C VAL A 39 -13.40 -19.91 7.42
N GLY A 40 -13.36 -21.24 7.61
CA GLY A 40 -13.18 -22.21 6.53
C GLY A 40 -11.78 -22.24 5.90
N ARG A 41 -10.75 -21.75 6.61
CA ARG A 41 -9.36 -21.66 6.12
C ARG A 41 -8.35 -22.14 7.15
N ASN A 42 -7.28 -22.77 6.67
CA ASN A 42 -6.17 -23.26 7.49
C ASN A 42 -4.99 -22.27 7.45
N TYR A 43 -4.70 -21.63 8.58
CA TYR A 43 -3.60 -20.67 8.72
C TYR A 43 -2.44 -21.24 9.52
N LYS A 44 -1.19 -20.86 9.18
CA LYS A 44 0.01 -21.20 9.98
C LYS A 44 -0.15 -20.67 11.41
N LEU A 45 -0.74 -19.47 11.54
CA LEU A 45 -1.02 -18.80 12.81
C LEU A 45 -2.39 -19.16 13.42
N GLY A 46 -3.03 -20.25 12.99
CA GLY A 46 -4.39 -20.60 13.44
C GLY A 46 -4.55 -20.65 14.97
N GLN A 47 -3.59 -21.18 15.72
CA GLN A 47 -3.71 -21.18 17.19
C GLN A 47 -3.69 -19.77 17.79
N ALA A 48 -2.90 -18.85 17.22
CA ALA A 48 -2.85 -17.47 17.68
C ALA A 48 -4.14 -16.70 17.35
N TYR A 49 -4.80 -17.03 16.24
CA TYR A 49 -6.06 -16.39 15.85
C TYR A 49 -7.27 -16.84 16.67
N LYS A 50 -7.25 -18.02 17.31
CA LYS A 50 -8.41 -18.48 18.11
C LYS A 50 -8.82 -17.52 19.23
N SER A 51 -7.87 -16.78 19.79
CA SER A 51 -8.14 -15.79 20.83
C SER A 51 -7.14 -14.65 20.73
N VAL A 52 -7.53 -13.60 20.03
CA VAL A 52 -6.68 -12.42 19.80
C VAL A 52 -6.94 -11.37 20.87
N ARG A 53 -5.88 -10.81 21.44
CA ARG A 53 -5.99 -9.65 22.32
C ARG A 53 -6.46 -8.43 21.51
N ASN A 54 -7.50 -7.75 21.99
CA ASN A 54 -8.05 -6.60 21.28
C ASN A 54 -7.05 -5.46 21.29
N LEU A 55 -6.86 -4.86 20.12
CA LEU A 55 -6.17 -3.59 20.00
C LEU A 55 -6.93 -2.51 20.80
N ARG A 56 -6.19 -1.60 21.42
CA ARG A 56 -6.73 -0.46 22.17
C ARG A 56 -6.24 0.84 21.58
N LEU A 57 -7.13 1.83 21.54
CA LEU A 57 -6.72 3.20 21.26
C LEU A 57 -5.94 3.67 22.49
N THR A 58 -4.63 3.81 22.34
CA THR A 58 -3.73 4.08 23.46
C THR A 58 -2.94 5.35 23.15
N ASP A 59 -3.19 6.39 23.93
CA ASP A 59 -2.63 7.71 23.74
C ASP A 59 -2.24 8.31 25.11
N LYS A 60 -0.99 8.78 25.23
CA LYS A 60 -0.47 9.35 26.48
C LYS A 60 -1.23 10.63 26.92
N GLU A 61 -1.80 11.36 25.97
CA GLU A 61 -2.50 12.63 26.18
C GLU A 61 -4.04 12.45 26.18
N ASN A 62 -4.52 11.22 25.94
CA ASN A 62 -5.95 10.91 25.78
C ASN A 62 -6.64 11.84 24.76
N ILE A 63 -5.97 12.10 23.63
CA ILE A 63 -6.48 13.02 22.63
C ILE A 63 -7.84 12.54 22.10
N GLN A 64 -8.83 13.42 22.16
CA GLN A 64 -10.13 13.18 21.55
C GLN A 64 -10.00 13.18 20.02
N LEU A 65 -10.47 12.11 19.40
CA LEU A 65 -10.46 11.98 17.95
C LEU A 65 -11.44 12.96 17.30
N GLN A 66 -11.08 13.45 16.12
CA GLN A 66 -11.94 14.23 15.25
C GLN A 66 -13.24 13.48 14.97
N THR A 67 -14.35 14.18 15.19
CA THR A 67 -15.69 13.70 14.88
C THR A 67 -16.05 13.90 13.41
N TYR A 68 -17.12 13.26 12.93
CA TYR A 68 -17.64 13.58 11.61
C TYR A 68 -18.10 15.04 11.49
N ASN A 69 -18.62 15.62 12.58
CA ASN A 69 -19.01 17.03 12.60
C ASN A 69 -17.81 17.96 12.42
N ASP A 70 -16.67 17.66 13.05
CA ASP A 70 -15.43 18.41 12.84
C ASP A 70 -14.92 18.28 11.39
N TYR A 71 -15.06 17.08 10.80
CA TYR A 71 -14.78 16.87 9.38
C TYR A 71 -15.70 17.73 8.50
N LEU A 72 -17.02 17.71 8.75
CA LEU A 72 -17.97 18.53 8.01
C LEU A 72 -17.64 20.01 8.13
N LEU A 73 -17.38 20.53 9.34
CA LEU A 73 -17.01 21.94 9.54
C LEU A 73 -15.81 22.35 8.68
N ARG A 74 -14.84 21.44 8.51
CA ARG A 74 -13.62 21.69 7.73
C ARG A 74 -13.82 21.60 6.22
N TYR A 75 -14.65 20.67 5.74
CA TYR A 75 -14.78 20.35 4.31
C TYR A 75 -16.14 20.71 3.69
N LYS A 76 -17.07 21.28 4.47
CA LYS A 76 -18.45 21.63 4.05
C LYS A 76 -18.49 22.31 2.70
N ASN A 77 -17.70 23.36 2.54
CA ASN A 77 -17.67 24.16 1.31
C ASN A 77 -17.38 23.30 0.08
N PHE A 78 -16.53 22.28 0.18
CA PHE A 78 -16.21 21.40 -0.94
C PHE A 78 -17.26 20.31 -1.14
N LEU A 79 -17.81 19.76 -0.05
CA LEU A 79 -18.85 18.72 -0.08
C LEU A 79 -20.18 19.23 -0.66
N GLU A 80 -20.51 20.50 -0.44
CA GLU A 80 -21.74 21.15 -0.91
C GLU A 80 -21.63 21.73 -2.33
N LEU A 81 -20.44 21.78 -2.92
CA LEU A 81 -20.29 22.17 -4.33
C LEU A 81 -21.06 21.21 -5.22
N LYS A 82 -21.59 21.75 -6.33
CA LYS A 82 -22.22 20.96 -7.38
C LYS A 82 -21.25 19.84 -7.80
N PRO A 83 -21.63 18.55 -7.63
CA PRO A 83 -20.72 17.46 -7.91
C PRO A 83 -20.23 17.49 -9.36
N LEU A 84 -18.91 17.45 -9.54
CA LEU A 84 -18.25 17.45 -10.83
C LEU A 84 -16.92 16.72 -10.72
N ILE A 85 -16.72 15.76 -11.63
CA ILE A 85 -15.45 15.09 -11.84
C ILE A 85 -15.08 15.26 -13.31
N GLU A 86 -14.00 15.98 -13.54
CA GLU A 86 -13.52 16.32 -14.89
C GLU A 86 -12.40 15.36 -15.31
N GLU A 87 -12.59 14.62 -16.39
CA GLU A 87 -11.53 13.77 -16.96
C GLU A 87 -10.57 14.65 -17.79
N LYS A 88 -9.28 14.58 -17.46
CA LYS A 88 -8.22 15.33 -18.16
C LYS A 88 -7.54 14.47 -19.22
N ALA A 89 -6.96 15.13 -20.21
CA ALA A 89 -6.17 14.44 -21.24
C ALA A 89 -5.02 13.64 -20.61
N ARG A 90 -4.88 12.38 -21.04
CA ARG A 90 -3.77 11.54 -20.62
C ARG A 90 -2.46 12.07 -21.20
N PRO A 91 -1.36 12.14 -20.43
CA PRO A 91 -0.05 12.44 -20.99
C PRO A 91 0.38 11.38 -22.02
N SER A 92 1.24 11.78 -22.94
CA SER A 92 1.72 10.93 -24.03
C SER A 92 3.17 10.51 -23.82
N TYR A 93 3.46 9.24 -24.11
CA TYR A 93 4.82 8.73 -24.27
C TYR A 93 5.50 9.29 -25.51
N PRO A 94 6.84 9.37 -25.49
CA PRO A 94 7.64 9.76 -26.65
C PRO A 94 7.47 8.77 -27.82
N ALA A 95 7.91 9.15 -29.02
CA ALA A 95 7.73 8.39 -30.25
C ALA A 95 8.14 6.90 -30.14
N GLY A 96 9.27 6.62 -29.47
CA GLY A 96 9.78 5.26 -29.28
C GLY A 96 8.88 4.34 -28.42
N GLU A 97 8.00 4.93 -27.62
CA GLU A 97 7.03 4.24 -26.77
C GLU A 97 5.58 4.63 -27.10
N SER A 98 5.34 5.26 -28.25
CA SER A 98 4.02 5.79 -28.65
C SER A 98 2.91 4.73 -28.69
N TYR A 99 3.29 3.45 -28.83
CA TYR A 99 2.37 2.32 -28.73
C TYR A 99 1.68 2.23 -27.34
N LEU A 100 2.27 2.80 -26.29
CA LEU A 100 1.64 2.91 -24.96
C LEU A 100 0.62 4.06 -24.86
N ASN A 101 0.40 4.87 -25.91
CA ASN A 101 -0.58 5.98 -25.91
C ASN A 101 -2.00 5.54 -26.24
N THR A 102 -2.23 4.28 -26.60
CA THR A 102 -3.55 3.75 -26.94
C THR A 102 -3.85 2.54 -26.06
N TYR A 103 -5.04 2.52 -25.46
CA TYR A 103 -5.47 1.42 -24.62
C TYR A 103 -5.53 0.11 -25.42
N ASN A 104 -4.90 -0.93 -24.88
CA ASN A 104 -4.97 -2.29 -25.38
C ASN A 104 -4.87 -3.25 -24.18
N LYS A 105 -5.83 -4.19 -24.06
CA LYS A 105 -5.91 -5.13 -22.93
C LYS A 105 -4.70 -6.07 -22.82
N LEU A 106 -4.03 -6.39 -23.94
CA LEU A 106 -2.81 -7.21 -23.95
C LEU A 106 -1.58 -6.44 -23.44
N ARG A 107 -1.63 -5.11 -23.46
CA ARG A 107 -0.53 -4.24 -23.02
C ARG A 107 -0.75 -3.77 -21.58
N PHE A 108 -1.99 -3.41 -21.26
CA PHE A 108 -2.41 -2.99 -19.93
C PHE A 108 -3.16 -4.11 -19.21
N THR A 109 -2.44 -5.20 -18.97
CA THR A 109 -2.99 -6.45 -18.41
C THR A 109 -3.48 -6.31 -16.98
N ARG A 110 -3.06 -5.27 -16.26
CA ARG A 110 -3.47 -5.01 -14.86
C ARG A 110 -4.73 -4.15 -14.74
N GLY A 111 -5.34 -3.77 -15.87
CA GLY A 111 -6.59 -3.03 -15.91
C GLY A 111 -6.43 -1.52 -15.85
N LYS A 112 -7.53 -0.81 -15.60
CA LYS A 112 -7.59 0.65 -15.57
C LYS A 112 -7.39 1.19 -14.16
N VAL A 113 -6.80 2.37 -14.02
CA VAL A 113 -6.65 3.06 -12.74
C VAL A 113 -7.16 4.48 -12.87
N LEU A 114 -8.00 4.93 -11.92
CA LEU A 114 -8.40 6.32 -11.85
C LEU A 114 -7.46 7.06 -10.90
N VAL A 115 -6.76 8.08 -11.39
CA VAL A 115 -6.01 9.02 -10.54
C VAL A 115 -6.92 10.21 -10.28
N MET A 116 -7.57 10.21 -9.11
CA MET A 116 -8.53 11.23 -8.71
C MET A 116 -7.82 12.32 -7.90
N VAL A 117 -7.78 13.55 -8.41
CA VAL A 117 -7.01 14.66 -7.80
C VAL A 117 -7.94 15.77 -7.35
N HIS A 118 -7.74 16.28 -6.13
CA HIS A 118 -8.50 17.39 -5.59
C HIS A 118 -8.29 18.66 -6.45
N ALA A 119 -9.36 19.33 -6.85
CA ALA A 119 -9.29 20.42 -7.83
C ALA A 119 -8.37 21.57 -7.43
N SER A 120 -8.35 21.94 -6.14
CA SER A 120 -7.57 23.10 -5.67
C SER A 120 -6.06 22.94 -5.83
N ILE A 121 -5.55 21.70 -5.92
CA ILE A 121 -4.12 21.42 -6.02
C ILE A 121 -3.68 20.95 -7.40
N PHE A 122 -4.62 20.58 -8.29
CA PHE A 122 -4.31 19.88 -9.54
C PHE A 122 -3.25 20.60 -10.37
N THR A 123 -3.41 21.91 -10.61
CA THR A 123 -2.45 22.70 -11.41
C THR A 123 -1.04 22.65 -10.85
N GLN A 124 -0.88 22.56 -9.53
CA GLN A 124 0.42 22.61 -8.87
C GLN A 124 1.11 21.22 -8.77
N VAL A 125 0.35 20.14 -8.93
CA VAL A 125 0.85 18.75 -8.91
C VAL A 125 0.84 18.08 -10.29
N GLN A 126 0.33 18.78 -11.31
CA GLN A 126 0.04 18.22 -12.63
C GLN A 126 1.23 17.48 -13.26
N ASP A 127 2.43 18.06 -13.23
CA ASP A 127 3.62 17.44 -13.83
C ASP A 127 3.97 16.09 -13.19
N ARG A 128 3.83 16.00 -11.86
CA ARG A 128 4.10 14.76 -11.10
C ARG A 128 3.01 13.74 -11.36
N ILE A 129 1.75 14.16 -11.43
CA ILE A 129 0.62 13.29 -11.81
C ILE A 129 0.78 12.77 -13.25
N HIS A 130 1.21 13.61 -14.19
CA HIS A 130 1.48 13.19 -15.56
C HIS A 130 2.58 12.13 -15.61
N ARG A 131 3.70 12.35 -14.91
CA ARG A 131 4.76 11.34 -14.81
C ARG A 131 4.26 10.05 -14.18
N TYR A 132 3.50 10.14 -13.09
CA TYR A 132 2.91 8.98 -12.42
C TYR A 132 2.00 8.15 -13.35
N VAL A 133 1.18 8.80 -14.18
CA VAL A 133 0.34 8.10 -15.18
C VAL A 133 1.18 7.35 -16.23
N LEU A 134 2.32 7.91 -16.64
CA LEU A 134 3.26 7.23 -17.54
C LEU A 134 4.02 6.10 -16.84
N ASP A 135 4.32 6.26 -15.55
CA ASP A 135 4.92 5.20 -14.75
C ASP A 135 3.97 4.01 -14.60
N LEU A 136 2.69 4.26 -14.30
CA LEU A 136 1.66 3.21 -14.22
C LEU A 136 1.44 2.49 -15.56
N GLY A 137 1.55 3.20 -16.69
CA GLY A 137 1.46 2.55 -18.00
C GLY A 137 2.61 1.59 -18.30
N ARG A 138 3.82 1.85 -17.79
CA ARG A 138 4.95 0.91 -17.89
C ARG A 138 4.79 -0.29 -16.95
N ASP A 139 3.95 -0.17 -15.93
CA ASP A 139 3.57 -1.25 -15.03
C ASP A 139 2.44 -2.13 -15.56
N GLY A 140 1.86 -1.78 -16.71
CA GLY A 140 0.75 -2.50 -17.31
C GLY A 140 -0.63 -2.05 -16.80
N PHE A 141 -0.74 -0.86 -16.21
CA PHE A 141 -2.03 -0.22 -15.90
C PHE A 141 -2.38 0.85 -16.94
N TRP A 142 -3.66 0.98 -17.29
CA TRP A 142 -4.14 2.15 -18.03
C TRP A 142 -4.66 3.21 -17.07
N ALA A 143 -3.80 4.17 -16.72
CA ALA A 143 -4.16 5.25 -15.80
C ALA A 143 -4.75 6.46 -16.53
N THR A 144 -5.83 7.02 -15.97
CA THR A 144 -6.52 8.24 -16.43
C THR A 144 -6.64 9.25 -15.29
N ILE A 145 -6.71 10.53 -15.62
CA ILE A 145 -6.68 11.65 -14.65
C ILE A 145 -8.09 12.21 -14.49
N HIS A 146 -8.55 12.33 -13.24
CA HIS A 146 -9.90 12.77 -12.90
C HIS A 146 -9.83 13.85 -11.82
N VAL A 147 -10.18 15.08 -12.16
CA VAL A 147 -10.14 16.21 -11.22
C VAL A 147 -11.49 16.33 -10.52
N VAL A 148 -11.48 16.20 -9.19
CA VAL A 148 -12.69 16.26 -8.35
C VAL A 148 -12.89 17.69 -7.89
N HIS A 149 -14.01 18.30 -8.27
CA HIS A 149 -14.35 19.69 -7.94
C HIS A 149 -15.33 19.83 -6.77
N GLY A 150 -15.87 18.71 -6.29
CA GLY A 150 -16.78 18.70 -5.15
C GLY A 150 -17.75 17.52 -5.17
N GLY A 151 -18.65 17.52 -4.20
CA GLY A 151 -19.70 16.53 -4.05
C GLY A 151 -19.47 15.52 -2.92
N LYS A 152 -20.55 14.82 -2.56
CA LYS A 152 -20.55 13.83 -1.46
C LYS A 152 -19.94 12.49 -1.90
N PRO A 153 -19.48 11.65 -0.94
CA PRO A 153 -18.90 10.33 -1.23
C PRO A 153 -19.73 9.45 -2.17
N ALA A 154 -21.06 9.42 -2.03
CA ALA A 154 -21.93 8.62 -2.91
C ALA A 154 -21.79 8.98 -4.40
N TYR A 155 -21.61 10.26 -4.73
CA TYR A 155 -21.39 10.69 -6.12
C TYR A 155 -20.07 10.16 -6.67
N ILE A 156 -19.00 10.22 -5.87
CA ILE A 156 -17.68 9.72 -6.23
C ILE A 156 -17.70 8.19 -6.41
N ARG A 157 -18.36 7.46 -5.50
CA ARG A 157 -18.53 6.00 -5.61
C ARG A 157 -19.27 5.61 -6.89
N ASN A 158 -20.35 6.31 -7.22
CA ASN A 158 -21.08 6.09 -8.47
C ASN A 158 -20.19 6.34 -9.70
N TYR A 159 -19.42 7.43 -9.71
CA TYR A 159 -18.47 7.73 -10.79
C TYR A 159 -17.42 6.61 -10.95
N ILE A 160 -16.87 6.13 -9.84
CA ILE A 160 -15.89 5.03 -9.82
C ILE A 160 -16.51 3.76 -10.40
N ARG A 161 -17.70 3.36 -9.92
CA ARG A 161 -18.45 2.20 -10.41
C ARG A 161 -18.65 2.26 -11.92
N ASP A 162 -19.13 3.40 -12.42
CA ASP A 162 -19.45 3.56 -13.84
C ASP A 162 -18.21 3.50 -14.75
N LYS A 163 -17.01 3.77 -14.20
CA LYS A 163 -15.72 3.63 -14.91
C LYS A 163 -15.15 2.21 -14.85
N ALA A 164 -15.61 1.37 -13.93
CA ALA A 164 -15.17 -0.01 -13.68
C ALA A 164 -13.63 -0.18 -13.71
N PRO A 165 -12.88 0.55 -12.86
CA PRO A 165 -11.43 0.42 -12.81
C PRO A 165 -11.01 -0.85 -12.06
N ALA A 166 -9.72 -1.19 -12.13
CA ALA A 166 -9.10 -2.14 -11.20
C ALA A 166 -8.82 -1.48 -9.83
N GLY A 167 -8.69 -0.15 -9.80
CA GLY A 167 -8.50 0.61 -8.58
C GLY A 167 -8.38 2.11 -8.77
N VAL A 168 -8.29 2.82 -7.65
CA VAL A 168 -8.31 4.29 -7.58
C VAL A 168 -7.18 4.79 -6.67
N VAL A 169 -6.50 5.84 -7.12
CA VAL A 169 -5.57 6.61 -6.29
C VAL A 169 -6.18 7.98 -6.07
N MET A 170 -6.50 8.28 -4.81
CA MET A 170 -7.07 9.57 -4.39
C MET A 170 -5.95 10.49 -3.90
N VAL A 171 -5.78 11.63 -4.55
CA VAL A 171 -4.71 12.61 -4.28
C VAL A 171 -5.31 13.90 -3.76
N GLY A 172 -4.91 14.30 -2.56
CA GLY A 172 -5.52 15.44 -1.87
C GLY A 172 -6.75 15.04 -1.07
N ALA A 173 -7.47 16.05 -0.57
CA ALA A 173 -8.64 15.91 0.28
C ALA A 173 -9.91 15.45 -0.46
N ILE A 174 -9.84 14.32 -1.19
CA ILE A 174 -10.99 13.72 -1.87
C ILE A 174 -12.03 13.28 -0.81
N PRO A 175 -13.32 13.66 -0.96
CA PRO A 175 -14.36 13.40 0.03
C PRO A 175 -14.34 11.99 0.63
N VAL A 176 -14.63 11.91 1.92
CA VAL A 176 -14.40 10.72 2.73
C VAL A 176 -15.76 10.16 3.16
N ALA A 177 -15.98 8.87 2.92
CA ALA A 177 -17.13 8.19 3.50
C ALA A 177 -16.83 7.89 4.97
N TRP A 178 -17.77 8.24 5.86
CA TRP A 178 -17.70 7.91 7.27
C TRP A 178 -18.66 6.78 7.56
N PHE A 179 -18.22 5.84 8.40
CA PHE A 179 -19.06 4.78 8.94
C PHE A 179 -19.19 4.96 10.45
N GLU A 180 -20.34 4.63 11.00
CA GLU A 180 -20.60 4.65 12.43
C GLU A 180 -21.21 3.34 12.93
N MET A 181 -20.97 3.04 14.21
CA MET A 181 -21.55 1.90 14.90
C MET A 181 -21.58 2.15 16.42
N ASP A 182 -22.63 1.69 17.09
CA ASP A 182 -22.81 1.80 18.56
C ASP A 182 -22.29 0.57 19.33
N ASP A 183 -21.96 -0.49 18.61
CA ASP A 183 -21.54 -1.79 19.14
C ASP A 183 -20.08 -2.10 18.82
N ASP A 184 -19.21 -1.09 18.82
CA ASP A 184 -17.77 -1.30 18.63
C ASP A 184 -17.12 -1.99 19.84
N PHE A 185 -15.79 -2.10 19.86
CA PHE A 185 -15.05 -2.65 21.01
C PHE A 185 -15.54 -2.05 22.34
N TYR A 186 -15.81 -2.92 23.31
CA TYR A 186 -16.36 -2.56 24.62
C TYR A 186 -17.76 -1.91 24.60
N GLY A 187 -18.53 -2.09 23.52
CA GLY A 187 -19.86 -1.49 23.35
C GLY A 187 -19.80 0.03 23.21
N ALA A 188 -18.68 0.55 22.72
CA ALA A 188 -18.48 1.97 22.49
C ALA A 188 -19.09 2.40 21.15
N HIS A 189 -19.58 3.63 21.12
CA HIS A 189 -19.86 4.31 19.86
C HIS A 189 -18.55 4.68 19.15
N ALA A 190 -18.48 4.44 17.85
CA ALA A 190 -17.35 4.80 17.01
C ALA A 190 -17.81 5.36 15.67
N GLU A 191 -17.16 6.45 15.23
CA GLU A 191 -17.27 7.02 13.90
C GLU A 191 -15.88 7.18 13.26
N PHE A 192 -15.74 6.78 12.00
CA PHE A 192 -14.43 6.70 11.35
C PHE A 192 -14.51 6.74 9.82
N PRO A 193 -13.45 7.23 9.15
CA PRO A 193 -13.28 7.07 7.71
C PRO A 193 -13.29 5.60 7.26
N CYS A 194 -14.06 5.25 6.23
CA CYS A 194 -14.19 3.89 5.74
C CYS A 194 -13.97 3.81 4.23
N ASP A 195 -12.79 3.34 3.81
CA ASP A 195 -12.46 3.21 2.37
C ASP A 195 -13.10 1.98 1.72
N LEU A 196 -13.56 1.00 2.51
CA LEU A 196 -14.34 -0.13 2.00
C LEU A 196 -15.58 0.35 1.21
N PHE A 197 -16.17 1.49 1.60
CA PHE A 197 -17.26 2.13 0.87
C PHE A 197 -16.94 2.40 -0.60
N TYR A 198 -15.71 2.79 -0.92
CA TYR A 198 -15.30 3.04 -2.30
C TYR A 198 -14.82 1.78 -3.02
N MET A 199 -14.36 0.78 -2.26
CA MET A 199 -13.86 -0.49 -2.78
C MET A 199 -14.99 -1.44 -3.16
N ASP A 200 -16.04 -1.49 -2.35
CA ASP A 200 -17.32 -2.10 -2.68
C ASP A 200 -18.07 -1.12 -3.60
N THR A 201 -18.31 -1.50 -4.86
CA THR A 201 -18.96 -0.65 -5.86
C THR A 201 -20.40 -1.05 -6.17
N ASN A 202 -20.85 -2.22 -5.71
CA ASN A 202 -22.17 -2.77 -6.03
C ASN A 202 -23.04 -3.11 -4.80
N GLY A 203 -22.47 -3.11 -3.59
CA GLY A 203 -23.17 -3.30 -2.33
C GLY A 203 -23.98 -2.08 -1.91
N THR A 204 -24.93 -2.31 -0.99
CA THR A 204 -25.88 -1.28 -0.55
C THR A 204 -25.43 -0.72 0.79
N TRP A 205 -25.04 0.55 0.79
CA TRP A 205 -24.64 1.31 1.98
C TRP A 205 -25.75 2.29 2.35
N THR A 206 -26.21 2.22 3.61
CA THR A 206 -27.34 3.00 4.11
C THR A 206 -26.90 3.92 5.23
N ASP A 207 -27.41 5.14 5.18
CA ASP A 207 -27.37 6.17 6.22
C ASP A 207 -28.84 6.34 6.65
N ALA A 208 -29.24 5.59 7.67
CA ALA A 208 -30.65 5.39 7.99
C ALA A 208 -31.31 6.60 8.65
N ASP A 209 -30.54 7.37 9.39
CA ASP A 209 -30.92 8.57 10.14
C ASP A 209 -30.60 9.88 9.39
N GLY A 210 -29.89 9.79 8.26
CA GLY A 210 -29.68 10.89 7.31
C GLY A 210 -28.67 11.93 7.81
N ASP A 211 -27.78 11.51 8.70
CA ASP A 211 -26.81 12.40 9.33
C ASP A 211 -25.52 12.57 8.50
N GLY A 212 -25.36 11.76 7.44
CA GLY A 212 -24.23 11.75 6.52
C GLY A 212 -23.19 10.66 6.80
N ARG A 213 -23.39 9.83 7.82
CA ARG A 213 -22.58 8.65 8.16
C ARG A 213 -23.34 7.39 7.77
N TYR A 214 -22.62 6.41 7.23
CA TYR A 214 -23.22 5.12 6.93
C TYR A 214 -23.22 4.26 8.20
N ASN A 215 -24.35 3.63 8.51
CA ASN A 215 -24.52 2.79 9.70
C ASN A 215 -25.01 1.37 9.38
N ALA A 216 -25.29 1.09 8.11
CA ALA A 216 -25.61 -0.26 7.67
C ALA A 216 -25.06 -0.56 6.27
N VAL A 217 -24.67 -1.82 6.08
CA VAL A 217 -24.31 -2.36 4.77
C VAL A 217 -25.03 -3.69 4.55
N SER A 218 -25.53 -3.90 3.34
CA SER A 218 -26.24 -5.11 2.94
C SER A 218 -25.94 -5.49 1.49
N GLY A 219 -26.28 -6.73 1.13
CA GLY A 219 -25.90 -7.31 -0.15
C GLY A 219 -24.47 -7.84 -0.12
N ASN A 220 -23.83 -7.95 -1.28
CA ASN A 220 -22.46 -8.39 -1.39
C ASN A 220 -21.51 -7.23 -1.04
N VAL A 221 -20.74 -7.39 0.04
CA VAL A 221 -19.74 -6.39 0.48
C VAL A 221 -18.31 -6.75 0.10
N THR A 222 -18.12 -7.78 -0.72
CA THR A 222 -16.83 -8.12 -1.29
C THR A 222 -16.34 -6.98 -2.20
N PRO A 223 -15.16 -6.40 -1.97
CA PRO A 223 -14.69 -5.30 -2.79
C PRO A 223 -14.30 -5.73 -4.21
N GLU A 224 -14.68 -4.92 -5.19
CA GLU A 224 -14.30 -5.09 -6.60
C GLU A 224 -12.98 -4.42 -6.96
N ILE A 225 -12.63 -3.37 -6.22
CA ILE A 225 -11.48 -2.51 -6.53
C ILE A 225 -10.64 -2.23 -5.28
N TRP A 226 -9.40 -1.81 -5.49
CA TRP A 226 -8.60 -1.21 -4.42
C TRP A 226 -8.64 0.32 -4.45
N VAL A 227 -8.44 0.94 -3.28
CA VAL A 227 -8.33 2.39 -3.11
C VAL A 227 -7.07 2.71 -2.31
N GLY A 228 -6.34 3.75 -2.73
CA GLY A 228 -5.24 4.32 -1.95
C GLY A 228 -5.36 5.84 -1.81
N ARG A 229 -4.87 6.36 -0.69
CA ARG A 229 -4.94 7.79 -0.35
C ARG A 229 -3.57 8.43 -0.22
N ILE A 230 -3.37 9.49 -0.98
CA ILE A 230 -2.26 10.43 -0.82
C ILE A 230 -2.88 11.68 -0.17
N TRP A 231 -3.10 11.57 1.13
CA TRP A 231 -3.69 12.62 1.99
C TRP A 231 -2.62 13.11 2.96
N THR A 232 -2.16 14.34 2.80
CA THR A 232 -1.04 14.86 3.59
C THR A 232 -1.42 15.11 5.05
N PRO A 233 -0.52 14.85 6.02
CA PRO A 233 -0.76 15.14 7.44
C PRO A 233 -0.85 16.65 7.71
N THR A 234 -0.33 17.48 6.79
CA THR A 234 -0.40 18.94 6.83
C THR A 234 -1.45 19.48 5.86
N LEU A 235 -1.85 20.74 6.06
CA LEU A 235 -2.75 21.48 5.18
C LEU A 235 -4.02 20.70 4.80
N ASN A 236 -4.59 19.97 5.76
CA ASN A 236 -5.86 19.26 5.61
C ASN A 236 -5.90 18.33 4.40
N GLY A 237 -4.82 17.60 4.15
CA GLY A 237 -4.72 16.65 3.05
C GLY A 237 -4.21 17.23 1.73
N ASN A 238 -4.05 18.55 1.61
CA ASN A 238 -3.78 19.25 0.35
C ASN A 238 -2.39 19.92 0.29
N ASP A 239 -1.39 19.42 1.02
CA ASP A 239 -0.04 19.97 0.98
C ASP A 239 0.68 19.58 -0.32
N VAL A 240 0.71 20.53 -1.26
CA VAL A 240 1.32 20.38 -2.60
C VAL A 240 2.80 20.00 -2.53
N ALA A 241 3.55 20.54 -1.57
CA ALA A 241 4.98 20.27 -1.48
C ALA A 241 5.21 18.79 -1.14
N LEU A 242 4.47 18.28 -0.16
CA LEU A 242 4.56 16.87 0.26
C LEU A 242 4.05 15.92 -0.83
N ILE A 243 2.98 16.27 -1.53
CA ILE A 243 2.45 15.46 -2.64
C ILE A 243 3.46 15.36 -3.79
N ASN A 244 4.06 16.48 -4.20
CA ASN A 244 5.05 16.47 -5.27
C ASN A 244 6.30 15.67 -4.88
N ASN A 245 6.80 15.88 -3.66
CA ASN A 245 7.94 15.13 -3.12
C ASN A 245 7.64 13.62 -3.01
N TYR A 246 6.44 13.23 -2.57
CA TYR A 246 5.98 11.84 -2.59
C TYR A 246 6.04 11.22 -4.00
N PHE A 247 5.51 11.91 -5.01
CA PHE A 247 5.54 11.40 -6.39
C PHE A 247 6.94 11.42 -7.03
N ASP A 248 7.83 12.32 -6.58
CA ASP A 248 9.25 12.29 -6.94
C ASP A 248 9.92 11.02 -6.38
N ARG A 249 9.68 10.66 -5.11
CA ARG A 249 10.20 9.41 -4.53
C ARG A 249 9.57 8.17 -5.15
N ASN A 250 8.26 8.18 -5.40
CA ASN A 250 7.55 7.09 -6.09
C ASN A 250 8.19 6.78 -7.45
N HIS A 251 8.45 7.82 -8.25
CA HIS A 251 9.13 7.68 -9.54
C HIS A 251 10.56 7.11 -9.39
N LEU A 252 11.34 7.65 -8.45
CA LEU A 252 12.69 7.14 -8.17
C LEU A 252 12.67 5.67 -7.75
N PHE A 253 11.69 5.24 -6.96
CA PHE A 253 11.55 3.84 -6.57
C PHE A 253 11.26 2.96 -7.79
N ARG A 254 10.35 3.37 -8.67
CA ARG A 254 10.02 2.62 -9.91
C ARG A 254 11.18 2.51 -10.88
N LYS A 255 12.14 3.44 -10.82
CA LYS A 255 13.40 3.41 -11.57
C LYS A 255 14.53 2.67 -10.86
N GLY A 256 14.30 2.19 -9.63
CA GLY A 256 15.31 1.55 -8.80
C GLY A 256 16.35 2.49 -8.21
N SER A 257 16.09 3.80 -8.24
CA SER A 257 17.01 4.86 -7.80
C SER A 257 16.71 5.42 -6.41
N LEU A 258 15.55 5.13 -5.81
CA LEU A 258 15.25 5.53 -4.42
C LEU A 258 16.01 4.68 -3.40
N GLY A 259 16.35 3.45 -3.77
CA GLY A 259 16.82 2.42 -2.85
C GLY A 259 15.76 1.34 -2.66
N HIS A 260 16.23 0.10 -2.49
CA HIS A 260 15.41 -1.06 -2.18
C HIS A 260 16.22 -2.02 -1.33
N SER A 261 15.52 -2.94 -0.67
CA SER A 261 16.12 -4.05 0.06
C SER A 261 15.37 -5.34 -0.31
N ARG A 262 15.82 -6.47 0.23
CA ARG A 262 15.00 -7.69 0.39
C ARG A 262 14.69 -7.98 1.86
N SER A 263 15.18 -7.17 2.78
CA SER A 263 15.04 -7.38 4.21
C SER A 263 13.66 -6.96 4.71
N ALA A 264 13.05 -7.77 5.56
CA ALA A 264 11.78 -7.47 6.20
C ALA A 264 11.91 -7.47 7.73
N LEU A 265 11.00 -6.78 8.40
CA LEU A 265 10.90 -6.72 9.86
C LEU A 265 9.49 -7.15 10.28
N ALA A 266 9.40 -8.15 11.14
CA ALA A 266 8.20 -8.46 11.93
C ALA A 266 8.49 -8.03 13.38
N TYR A 267 7.90 -6.91 13.80
CA TYR A 267 8.02 -6.37 15.15
C TYR A 267 6.69 -6.58 15.88
N VAL A 268 6.62 -7.62 16.70
CA VAL A 268 5.41 -8.08 17.35
C VAL A 268 5.53 -7.86 18.85
N GLU A 269 4.77 -6.89 19.34
CA GLU A 269 4.77 -6.52 20.75
C GLU A 269 3.95 -7.51 21.62
N ASP A 270 4.05 -7.34 22.93
CA ASP A 270 3.78 -8.34 23.97
C ASP A 270 2.43 -9.09 23.86
N ASP A 271 1.36 -8.40 23.50
CA ASP A 271 0.01 -8.93 23.48
C ASP A 271 -0.21 -9.97 22.37
N TRP A 272 0.68 -10.03 21.38
CA TRP A 272 0.55 -10.87 20.19
C TRP A 272 1.77 -11.73 19.87
N THR A 273 2.62 -12.05 20.85
CA THR A 273 3.84 -12.89 20.66
C THR A 273 3.65 -14.14 19.79
N GLY A 274 2.45 -14.74 19.81
CA GLY A 274 2.08 -15.89 18.99
C GLY A 274 1.92 -15.62 17.48
N PHE A 275 1.97 -14.38 17.02
CA PHE A 275 1.93 -14.04 15.58
C PHE A 275 3.25 -14.29 14.85
N ASP A 276 4.33 -14.58 15.57
CA ASP A 276 5.61 -14.98 14.99
C ASP A 276 6.15 -13.97 13.95
N ASP A 277 6.36 -14.38 12.71
CA ASP A 277 6.76 -13.53 11.58
C ASP A 277 5.56 -12.89 10.84
N CYS A 278 4.36 -12.98 11.41
CA CYS A 278 3.09 -12.56 10.81
C CYS A 278 2.85 -13.15 9.41
N GLU A 279 3.34 -14.37 9.15
CA GLU A 279 3.26 -15.05 7.84
C GLU A 279 3.94 -14.25 6.70
N MET A 280 4.87 -13.35 7.02
CA MET A 280 5.66 -12.61 6.01
C MET A 280 6.56 -13.54 5.19
N ASP A 281 6.81 -14.77 5.66
CA ASP A 281 7.54 -15.82 4.95
C ASP A 281 6.87 -16.25 3.63
N LEU A 282 5.55 -15.99 3.49
CA LEU A 282 4.81 -16.18 2.23
C LEU A 282 5.18 -15.14 1.17
N MET A 283 5.69 -13.97 1.56
CA MET A 283 6.11 -12.90 0.66
C MET A 283 7.63 -12.87 0.44
N THR A 284 8.40 -13.07 1.50
CA THR A 284 9.86 -12.89 1.56
C THR A 284 10.48 -14.10 2.27
N PRO A 285 11.55 -14.73 1.76
CA PRO A 285 12.12 -15.90 2.45
C PRO A 285 12.52 -15.59 3.90
N SER A 286 12.27 -16.53 4.80
CA SER A 286 12.49 -16.39 6.25
C SER A 286 13.89 -15.91 6.63
N ALA A 287 14.92 -16.31 5.88
CA ALA A 287 16.30 -15.86 6.08
C ALA A 287 16.52 -14.33 5.95
N TYR A 288 15.56 -13.60 5.36
CA TYR A 288 15.60 -12.14 5.23
C TYR A 288 14.62 -11.41 6.16
N ILE A 289 13.91 -12.14 7.03
CA ILE A 289 12.98 -11.58 8.00
C ILE A 289 13.70 -11.46 9.34
N THR A 290 13.87 -10.24 9.84
CA THR A 290 14.20 -10.02 11.24
C THR A 290 12.91 -10.03 12.04
N LYS A 291 12.87 -10.82 13.10
CA LYS A 291 11.68 -11.01 13.93
C LYS A 291 11.97 -10.68 15.38
N TYR A 292 11.12 -9.86 15.99
CA TYR A 292 11.12 -9.57 17.42
C TYR A 292 9.73 -9.88 17.98
N THR A 293 9.67 -10.86 18.87
CA THR A 293 8.42 -11.33 19.51
C THR A 293 8.60 -11.54 21.02
N ASN A 294 9.80 -11.30 21.56
CA ASN A 294 10.07 -11.53 22.97
C ASN A 294 9.72 -10.25 23.77
N PRO A 295 8.74 -10.31 24.68
CA PRO A 295 8.28 -9.14 25.44
C PRO A 295 9.35 -8.54 26.35
N ASP A 296 10.42 -9.27 26.68
CA ASP A 296 11.52 -8.77 27.50
C ASP A 296 12.50 -7.86 26.74
N ILE A 297 12.40 -7.79 25.40
CA ILE A 297 13.30 -6.99 24.56
C ILE A 297 12.57 -6.05 23.60
N THR A 298 11.27 -6.24 23.38
CA THR A 298 10.51 -5.35 22.50
C THR A 298 10.20 -4.06 23.25
N ASP A 299 10.85 -2.98 22.87
CA ASP A 299 10.68 -1.64 23.44
C ASP A 299 10.63 -0.56 22.33
N ALA A 300 10.48 0.72 22.70
CA ALA A 300 10.43 1.79 21.70
C ALA A 300 11.80 2.05 21.06
N ASP A 301 12.90 1.93 21.79
CA ASP A 301 14.24 2.26 21.30
C ASP A 301 14.80 1.22 20.32
N LEU A 302 14.52 -0.06 20.54
CA LEU A 302 14.79 -1.13 19.60
C LEU A 302 13.97 -0.93 18.32
N TYR A 303 12.67 -0.60 18.42
CA TYR A 303 11.89 -0.32 17.22
C TYR A 303 12.43 0.88 16.44
N LYS A 304 12.79 1.99 17.11
CA LYS A 304 13.47 3.14 16.49
C LYS A 304 14.77 2.73 15.80
N THR A 305 15.54 1.82 16.40
CA THR A 305 16.77 1.31 15.79
C THR A 305 16.48 0.51 14.52
N GLU A 306 15.47 -0.37 14.54
CA GLU A 306 15.15 -1.27 13.44
C GLU A 306 14.43 -0.58 12.28
N ILE A 307 13.52 0.34 12.56
CA ILE A 307 12.76 1.11 11.56
C ILE A 307 13.65 2.08 10.76
N ASN A 308 14.79 2.48 11.32
CA ASN A 308 15.78 3.34 10.68
C ASN A 308 16.81 2.60 9.81
N ARG A 309 16.79 1.26 9.81
CA ARG A 309 17.56 0.44 8.87
C ARG A 309 16.79 0.29 7.57
N THR A 310 17.49 0.19 6.44
CA THR A 310 16.84 0.01 5.14
C THR A 310 16.11 -1.35 5.06
N ARG A 311 14.78 -1.31 5.16
CA ARG A 311 13.89 -2.48 5.02
C ARG A 311 13.00 -2.34 3.79
N SER A 312 12.68 -3.46 3.17
CA SER A 312 11.65 -3.53 2.14
C SER A 312 10.27 -3.38 2.75
N PHE A 313 10.01 -4.12 3.82
CA PHE A 313 8.68 -4.25 4.40
C PHE A 313 8.77 -4.36 5.91
N VAL A 314 7.89 -3.65 6.61
CA VAL A 314 7.77 -3.71 8.08
C VAL A 314 6.34 -4.08 8.45
N GLN A 315 6.20 -5.08 9.31
CA GLN A 315 4.99 -5.36 10.07
C GLN A 315 5.24 -4.92 11.50
N LEU A 316 4.44 -3.97 11.99
CA LEU A 316 4.42 -3.59 13.40
C LEU A 316 3.09 -4.06 14.00
N CYS A 317 3.14 -4.77 15.12
CA CYS A 317 1.99 -5.05 15.98
C CYS A 317 2.20 -4.33 17.29
N SER A 318 1.45 -3.27 17.55
CA SER A 318 1.50 -2.50 18.80
C SER A 318 0.17 -1.75 19.03
N HIS A 319 -0.14 -1.45 20.28
CA HIS A 319 -1.21 -0.48 20.57
C HIS A 319 -0.80 0.91 20.10
N SER A 320 -1.77 1.74 19.68
CA SER A 320 -1.47 3.05 19.08
C SER A 320 -2.66 4.00 19.13
N SER A 321 -2.41 5.23 18.71
CA SER A 321 -3.40 6.24 18.35
C SER A 321 -3.03 6.84 16.99
N PRO A 322 -3.80 7.82 16.47
CA PRO A 322 -3.34 8.62 15.33
C PRO A 322 -2.06 9.41 15.58
N TYR A 323 -1.51 9.42 16.80
CA TYR A 323 -0.43 10.32 17.20
C TYR A 323 0.78 9.61 17.79
N VAL A 324 0.60 8.43 18.37
CA VAL A 324 1.67 7.69 19.04
C VAL A 324 1.59 6.18 18.79
N HIS A 325 2.75 5.53 18.77
CA HIS A 325 2.85 4.10 19.06
C HIS A 325 3.17 3.90 20.54
N SER A 326 2.61 2.85 21.14
CA SER A 326 2.78 2.47 22.55
C SER A 326 3.50 1.14 22.63
N PHE A 327 4.54 1.06 23.47
CA PHE A 327 5.33 -0.15 23.70
C PHE A 327 5.37 -0.41 25.20
N ARG A 328 4.77 -1.51 25.64
CA ARG A 328 4.79 -1.88 27.05
C ARG A 328 6.12 -2.53 27.38
N ILE A 329 6.63 -2.23 28.58
CA ILE A 329 7.83 -2.86 29.14
C ILE A 329 7.38 -3.69 30.34
N PRO A 330 7.01 -4.98 30.16
CA PRO A 330 6.41 -5.77 31.23
C PRO A 330 7.31 -5.92 32.46
N ALA A 331 8.62 -6.04 32.25
CA ALA A 331 9.61 -6.17 33.32
C ALA A 331 9.64 -4.94 34.25
N GLU A 332 9.34 -3.75 33.72
CA GLU A 332 9.35 -2.49 34.46
C GLU A 332 7.95 -2.02 34.87
N GLY A 333 6.89 -2.60 34.28
CA GLY A 333 5.51 -2.15 34.47
C GLY A 333 5.25 -0.75 33.88
N THR A 334 6.07 -0.32 32.91
CA THR A 334 6.01 1.00 32.28
C THR A 334 5.55 0.89 30.81
N THR A 335 5.33 2.04 30.18
CA THR A 335 4.98 2.13 28.76
C THR A 335 5.80 3.25 28.13
N GLU A 336 6.53 2.88 27.09
CA GLU A 336 7.26 3.81 26.24
C GLU A 336 6.42 4.22 25.03
N TRP A 337 6.78 5.35 24.46
CA TRP A 337 6.00 5.99 23.41
C TRP A 337 6.89 6.47 22.29
N ILE A 338 6.41 6.29 21.06
CA ILE A 338 6.99 6.95 19.88
C ILE A 338 5.95 7.92 19.35
N ASP A 339 6.24 9.21 19.52
CA ASP A 339 5.40 10.28 19.01
C ASP A 339 5.59 10.46 17.51
N ARG A 340 4.55 10.88 16.80
CA ARG A 340 4.62 11.32 15.41
C ARG A 340 5.73 12.34 15.15
N SER A 341 6.08 13.18 16.14
CA SER A 341 7.18 14.14 16.02
C SER A 341 8.52 13.46 15.78
N TYR A 342 8.73 12.24 16.29
CA TYR A 342 9.94 11.48 16.02
C TYR A 342 10.10 11.23 14.52
N PHE A 343 9.06 10.68 13.87
CA PHE A 343 9.10 10.39 12.44
C PHE A 343 9.11 11.64 11.56
N ARG A 344 8.51 12.73 12.04
CA ARG A 344 8.44 14.01 11.33
C ARG A 344 9.73 14.82 11.45
N ASP A 345 10.28 14.94 12.65
CA ASP A 345 11.30 15.94 13.00
C ASP A 345 12.67 15.35 13.32
N GLU A 346 12.74 14.11 13.81
CA GLU A 346 13.98 13.50 14.25
C GLU A 346 14.54 12.53 13.21
N ARG A 347 13.81 11.46 12.89
CA ARG A 347 14.24 10.38 11.98
C ARG A 347 13.05 9.78 11.24
N CYS A 348 13.02 9.91 9.92
CA CYS A 348 11.96 9.30 9.13
C CYS A 348 12.17 7.78 9.00
N PRO A 349 11.11 6.97 8.87
CA PRO A 349 11.24 5.54 8.60
C PRO A 349 12.08 5.27 7.34
N ASN A 350 13.02 4.32 7.46
CA ASN A 350 13.87 3.89 6.36
C ASN A 350 13.36 2.56 5.79
N ALA A 351 12.05 2.46 5.55
CA ALA A 351 11.46 1.31 4.90
C ALA A 351 10.48 1.72 3.81
N ASN A 352 10.25 0.86 2.82
CA ASN A 352 9.39 1.22 1.70
C ASN A 352 7.89 0.95 1.95
N PHE A 353 7.57 -0.14 2.65
CA PHE A 353 6.20 -0.62 2.81
C PHE A 353 5.93 -1.02 4.26
N PHE A 354 4.72 -0.71 4.74
CA PHE A 354 4.33 -0.96 6.11
C PHE A 354 2.96 -1.63 6.19
N ASN A 355 2.83 -2.59 7.08
CA ASN A 355 1.55 -3.07 7.58
C ASN A 355 1.51 -2.78 9.09
N LEU A 356 0.67 -1.83 9.48
CA LEU A 356 0.55 -1.37 10.84
C LEU A 356 -0.66 -2.06 11.48
N PHE A 357 -0.38 -3.15 12.20
CA PHE A 357 -1.31 -3.72 13.17
C PHE A 357 -1.37 -2.83 14.41
N CYS A 358 -1.92 -1.63 14.21
CA CYS A 358 -1.90 -0.51 15.13
C CYS A 358 -3.21 0.27 15.00
N CYS A 359 -3.86 0.58 16.12
CA CYS A 359 -5.10 1.36 16.14
C CYS A 359 -4.94 2.74 15.50
N SER A 360 -5.87 3.09 14.62
CA SER A 360 -6.12 4.47 14.16
C SER A 360 -4.93 5.20 13.51
N THR A 361 -3.81 4.53 13.25
CA THR A 361 -2.61 5.16 12.68
C THR A 361 -2.85 5.68 11.27
N ALA A 362 -3.80 5.08 10.55
CA ALA A 362 -4.23 5.50 9.23
C ALA A 362 -5.48 6.41 9.24
N ARG A 363 -5.85 7.01 10.39
CA ARG A 363 -6.96 7.98 10.48
C ARG A 363 -6.57 9.31 9.83
N PHE A 364 -6.46 9.29 8.51
CA PHE A 364 -5.88 10.35 7.68
C PHE A 364 -6.64 11.69 7.72
N THR A 365 -7.86 11.71 8.23
CA THR A 365 -8.62 12.96 8.44
C THR A 365 -8.10 13.78 9.62
N GLU A 366 -7.43 13.12 10.58
CA GLU A 366 -6.74 13.80 11.67
C GLU A 366 -5.59 14.65 11.12
N SER A 367 -5.48 15.87 11.62
CA SER A 367 -4.30 16.68 11.35
C SER A 367 -3.07 16.02 11.96
N ASP A 368 -1.93 16.08 11.26
CA ASP A 368 -0.64 15.61 11.76
C ASP A 368 -0.61 14.10 12.10
N TYR A 369 -1.47 13.30 11.47
CA TYR A 369 -1.60 11.87 11.79
C TYR A 369 -0.32 11.05 11.51
N LEU A 370 -0.08 10.06 12.38
CA LEU A 370 1.14 9.25 12.46
C LEU A 370 1.43 8.49 11.16
N GLY A 371 0.45 7.81 10.58
CA GLY A 371 0.62 7.05 9.33
C GLY A 371 1.02 7.94 8.15
N GLY A 372 0.74 9.25 8.19
CA GLY A 372 1.19 10.20 7.19
C GLY A 372 2.70 10.37 7.23
N TRP A 373 3.28 10.47 8.43
CA TRP A 373 4.74 10.58 8.62
C TRP A 373 5.51 9.29 8.36
N TYR A 374 4.82 8.18 8.09
CA TYR A 374 5.41 6.98 7.52
C TYR A 374 5.65 7.06 6.02
N ILE A 375 4.97 7.97 5.29
CA ILE A 375 5.07 8.07 3.83
C ILE A 375 5.33 9.49 3.32
N PHE A 376 5.35 10.51 4.16
CA PHE A 376 5.68 11.89 3.79
C PHE A 376 6.94 12.36 4.52
N ASP A 377 7.69 13.24 3.85
CA ASP A 377 8.85 13.91 4.42
C ASP A 377 8.37 15.20 5.07
N LYS A 378 9.02 15.65 6.13
CA LYS A 378 8.95 17.07 6.47
C LYS A 378 9.82 17.84 5.50
N THR A 379 9.32 18.96 4.96
CA THR A 379 10.16 19.85 4.13
C THR A 379 11.38 20.31 4.92
N GLY A 380 12.58 20.05 4.39
CA GLY A 380 13.86 20.35 5.05
C GLY A 380 14.35 19.28 6.03
N GLY A 381 13.62 18.18 6.21
CA GLY A 381 14.02 17.01 7.02
C GLY A 381 14.70 15.91 6.20
N GLU A 382 14.83 14.72 6.80
CA GLU A 382 15.32 13.52 6.13
C GLU A 382 14.36 13.07 5.00
N THR A 383 14.92 12.37 4.00
CA THR A 383 14.12 11.76 2.93
C THR A 383 13.54 10.44 3.42
N ASN A 384 12.22 10.37 3.55
CA ASN A 384 11.47 9.17 3.95
C ASN A 384 11.43 8.17 2.80
N MET A 385 11.74 6.90 3.08
CA MET A 385 11.71 5.86 2.04
C MET A 385 10.33 5.24 1.84
N GLY A 386 9.38 5.61 2.70
CA GLY A 386 8.03 5.08 2.73
C GLY A 386 7.18 5.46 1.53
N LEU A 387 6.49 4.47 0.99
CA LEU A 387 5.65 4.58 -0.19
C LEU A 387 4.24 4.07 0.04
N THR A 388 4.04 3.12 0.96
CA THR A 388 2.72 2.60 1.29
C THR A 388 2.61 2.18 2.75
N VAL A 389 1.50 2.54 3.39
CA VAL A 389 1.07 2.01 4.68
C VAL A 389 -0.28 1.34 4.49
N VAL A 390 -0.42 0.10 4.96
CA VAL A 390 -1.71 -0.53 5.25
C VAL A 390 -1.95 -0.39 6.74
N GLY A 391 -3.09 0.18 7.14
CA GLY A 391 -3.40 0.40 8.54
C GLY A 391 -4.88 0.69 8.75
N SER A 392 -5.28 1.02 9.97
CA SER A 392 -6.69 1.26 10.34
C SER A 392 -6.95 2.72 10.68
N THR A 393 -8.14 3.22 10.33
CA THR A 393 -8.66 4.55 10.69
C THR A 393 -9.36 4.59 12.06
N LYS A 394 -9.49 3.43 12.70
CA LYS A 394 -10.12 3.21 14.02
C LYS A 394 -9.39 2.12 14.81
N THR A 395 -9.94 1.76 15.97
CA THR A 395 -9.54 0.55 16.69
C THR A 395 -9.78 -0.69 15.84
N GLY A 396 -8.85 -1.65 15.89
CA GLY A 396 -8.81 -2.79 14.97
C GLY A 396 -7.72 -2.63 13.90
N SER A 397 -7.39 -3.71 13.21
CA SER A 397 -6.45 -3.76 12.09
C SER A 397 -6.52 -5.13 11.39
N MET A 398 -5.59 -5.40 10.48
CA MET A 398 -5.50 -6.63 9.69
C MET A 398 -5.19 -7.85 10.56
N LEU A 399 -6.03 -8.87 10.51
CA LEU A 399 -5.69 -10.24 10.93
C LEU A 399 -5.63 -11.15 9.70
N PHE A 400 -5.35 -12.44 9.86
CA PHE A 400 -5.25 -13.39 8.74
C PHE A 400 -4.23 -12.96 7.68
N PHE A 401 -2.99 -12.73 8.13
CA PHE A 401 -1.94 -12.10 7.35
C PHE A 401 -1.59 -12.85 6.06
N ALA A 402 -1.71 -14.18 6.05
CA ALA A 402 -1.51 -14.98 4.83
C ALA A 402 -2.38 -14.52 3.65
N ASP A 403 -3.63 -14.10 3.88
CA ASP A 403 -4.53 -13.67 2.81
C ASP A 403 -4.07 -12.34 2.16
N PHE A 404 -3.13 -11.63 2.79
CA PHE A 404 -2.48 -10.43 2.26
C PHE A 404 -1.06 -10.74 1.73
N TYR A 405 -0.22 -11.41 2.52
CA TYR A 405 1.18 -11.64 2.14
C TYR A 405 1.35 -12.70 1.05
N GLU A 406 0.50 -13.72 0.97
CA GLU A 406 0.61 -14.73 -0.08
C GLU A 406 0.34 -14.15 -1.48
N PRO A 407 -0.72 -13.35 -1.72
CA PRO A 407 -0.88 -12.64 -2.99
C PRO A 407 0.33 -11.79 -3.38
N ILE A 408 0.96 -11.11 -2.42
CA ILE A 408 2.19 -10.35 -2.65
C ILE A 408 3.35 -11.30 -3.00
N GLY A 409 3.47 -12.43 -2.32
CA GLY A 409 4.36 -13.55 -2.68
C GLY A 409 4.14 -14.11 -4.09
N LYS A 410 2.93 -13.96 -4.64
CA LYS A 410 2.58 -14.39 -6.00
C LYS A 410 2.68 -13.27 -7.05
N GLY A 411 3.09 -12.07 -6.66
CA GLY A 411 3.32 -10.97 -7.59
C GLY A 411 2.24 -9.88 -7.61
N SER A 412 1.25 -9.94 -6.71
CA SER A 412 0.24 -8.87 -6.56
C SER A 412 0.86 -7.58 -6.02
N CYS A 413 0.31 -6.44 -6.43
CA CYS A 413 0.57 -5.16 -5.75
C CYS A 413 -0.23 -5.07 -4.44
N ILE A 414 0.10 -4.10 -3.58
CA ILE A 414 -0.53 -3.93 -2.25
C ILE A 414 -2.06 -3.80 -2.35
N GLY A 415 -2.57 -3.01 -3.30
CA GLY A 415 -4.00 -2.83 -3.53
C GLY A 415 -4.71 -4.16 -3.87
N SER A 416 -4.17 -4.90 -4.84
CA SER A 416 -4.73 -6.20 -5.21
C SER A 416 -4.62 -7.23 -4.08
N ALA A 417 -3.59 -7.15 -3.24
CA ALA A 417 -3.44 -8.02 -2.08
C ALA A 417 -4.48 -7.69 -0.99
N LEU A 418 -4.72 -6.41 -0.69
CA LEU A 418 -5.77 -6.02 0.27
C LEU A 418 -7.17 -6.38 -0.25
N THR A 419 -7.39 -6.27 -1.55
CA THR A 419 -8.65 -6.70 -2.17
C THR A 419 -8.88 -8.21 -2.02
N GLN A 420 -7.84 -9.02 -2.27
CA GLN A 420 -7.89 -10.48 -2.05
C GLN A 420 -8.06 -10.84 -0.57
N TRP A 421 -7.46 -10.07 0.34
CA TRP A 421 -7.64 -10.21 1.77
C TRP A 421 -9.10 -9.98 2.20
N TRP A 422 -9.74 -8.92 1.68
CA TRP A 422 -11.18 -8.69 1.90
C TRP A 422 -12.06 -9.77 1.25
N GLN A 423 -11.74 -10.20 0.03
CA GLN A 423 -12.44 -11.31 -0.63
C GLN A 423 -12.40 -12.61 0.20
N ALA A 424 -11.35 -12.79 0.99
CA ALA A 424 -11.25 -13.92 1.92
C ALA A 424 -12.19 -13.81 3.14
N ARG A 425 -12.75 -12.63 3.44
CA ARG A 425 -13.74 -12.41 4.50
C ARG A 425 -15.17 -12.76 4.05
N GLY A 426 -15.43 -12.76 2.74
CA GLY A 426 -16.71 -13.17 2.17
C GLY A 426 -17.58 -12.00 1.69
N ALA A 427 -18.84 -12.32 1.41
CA ALA A 427 -19.82 -11.37 0.86
C ALA A 427 -20.65 -10.68 1.95
N ASP A 428 -20.49 -11.09 3.20
CA ASP A 428 -21.16 -10.62 4.41
C ASP A 428 -20.14 -10.52 5.55
N HIS A 429 -20.39 -9.67 6.53
CA HIS A 429 -19.47 -9.45 7.65
C HIS A 429 -20.19 -9.48 9.00
N ASP A 430 -19.73 -10.35 9.89
CA ASP A 430 -20.21 -10.41 11.27
C ASP A 430 -19.82 -9.12 12.03
N LEU A 431 -20.40 -8.92 13.22
CA LEU A 431 -20.05 -7.77 14.07
C LEU A 431 -18.53 -7.70 14.34
N GLY A 432 -17.88 -8.80 14.69
CA GLY A 432 -16.43 -8.81 14.93
C GLY A 432 -15.60 -8.42 13.70
N GLU A 433 -16.06 -8.73 12.49
CA GLU A 433 -15.37 -8.34 11.26
C GLU A 433 -15.53 -6.84 11.00
N ARG A 434 -16.71 -6.30 11.28
CA ARG A 434 -16.96 -4.84 11.27
C ARG A 434 -16.10 -4.11 12.29
N GLN A 435 -16.02 -4.64 13.51
CA GLN A 435 -15.20 -4.10 14.59
C GLN A 435 -13.70 -4.10 14.20
N TRP A 436 -13.17 -5.19 13.67
CA TRP A 436 -11.73 -5.25 13.36
C TRP A 436 -11.33 -4.55 12.06
N PHE A 437 -12.15 -4.65 11.00
CA PHE A 437 -11.66 -4.47 9.64
C PHE A 437 -12.18 -3.23 8.91
N TYR A 438 -13.30 -2.62 9.33
CA TYR A 438 -13.93 -1.54 8.54
C TYR A 438 -13.09 -0.25 8.50
N GLY A 439 -12.09 -0.13 9.36
CA GLY A 439 -11.10 0.96 9.31
C GLY A 439 -9.95 0.75 8.33
N MET A 440 -9.80 -0.45 7.74
CA MET A 440 -8.64 -0.77 6.90
C MET A 440 -8.56 0.15 5.69
N SER A 441 -7.40 0.80 5.54
CA SER A 441 -7.12 1.77 4.47
C SER A 441 -5.69 1.61 3.96
N ILE A 442 -5.45 2.06 2.71
CA ILE A 442 -4.12 2.18 2.14
C ILE A 442 -3.74 3.65 2.05
N LEU A 443 -2.64 4.03 2.69
CA LEU A 443 -2.00 5.32 2.47
C LEU A 443 -0.88 5.16 1.45
N GLY A 444 -0.78 6.08 0.51
CA GLY A 444 0.20 6.04 -0.58
C GLY A 444 -0.31 5.28 -1.81
N ASP A 445 0.62 4.68 -2.56
CA ASP A 445 0.39 4.09 -3.89
C ASP A 445 0.12 2.58 -3.81
N PRO A 446 -1.13 2.13 -4.05
CA PRO A 446 -1.49 0.71 -3.96
C PRO A 446 -0.90 -0.17 -5.07
N THR A 447 -0.36 0.44 -6.13
CA THR A 447 0.16 -0.30 -7.29
C THR A 447 1.60 -0.80 -7.08
N LEU A 448 2.21 -0.41 -5.97
CA LEU A 448 3.57 -0.78 -5.60
C LEU A 448 3.66 -2.06 -4.77
N THR A 449 4.90 -2.53 -4.65
CA THR A 449 5.35 -3.66 -3.83
C THR A 449 6.89 -3.72 -3.89
N TRP A 450 7.55 -4.50 -3.03
CA TRP A 450 9.00 -4.40 -2.82
C TRP A 450 9.86 -4.67 -4.05
N TRP A 451 9.54 -5.67 -4.87
CA TRP A 451 10.35 -6.01 -6.05
C TRP A 451 10.17 -5.01 -7.20
N LYS A 452 9.20 -4.09 -7.10
CA LYS A 452 8.97 -3.08 -8.11
C LYS A 452 10.19 -2.16 -8.26
N GLY A 453 10.88 -1.88 -7.15
CA GLY A 453 12.09 -1.06 -7.13
C GLY A 453 13.41 -1.81 -7.34
N ALA A 454 13.38 -3.12 -7.54
CA ALA A 454 14.55 -3.89 -7.95
C ALA A 454 14.80 -3.76 -9.46
N VAL A 455 15.19 -2.56 -9.89
CA VAL A 455 15.41 -2.20 -11.30
C VAL A 455 16.90 -1.92 -11.55
N PRO A 456 17.53 -2.60 -12.52
CA PRO A 456 18.92 -2.32 -12.89
C PRO A 456 19.09 -0.93 -13.50
N GLY A 457 20.16 -0.22 -13.12
CA GLY A 457 20.50 1.08 -13.69
C GLY A 457 21.29 0.93 -14.99
N LEU A 458 20.80 1.45 -16.11
CA LEU A 458 21.52 1.35 -17.39
C LEU A 458 22.77 2.25 -17.40
N GLN A 459 23.91 1.73 -17.86
CA GLN A 459 25.18 2.46 -17.87
C GLN A 459 25.71 2.65 -19.30
N GLU A 460 25.96 1.55 -20.03
CA GLU A 460 26.54 1.60 -21.38
C GLU A 460 25.79 0.66 -22.32
N PRO A 461 25.56 1.04 -23.58
CA PRO A 461 25.75 2.39 -24.10
C PRO A 461 24.75 3.38 -23.48
N ALA A 462 25.20 4.62 -23.28
CA ALA A 462 24.36 5.70 -22.77
C ALA A 462 23.20 5.97 -23.75
N ASP A 463 22.08 6.46 -23.23
CA ASP A 463 20.92 6.79 -24.06
C ASP A 463 21.30 7.81 -25.15
N GLY A 464 20.91 7.51 -26.39
CA GLY A 464 21.22 8.32 -27.58
C GLY A 464 22.60 8.07 -28.21
N SER A 465 23.37 7.06 -27.75
CA SER A 465 24.71 6.78 -28.29
C SER A 465 24.73 6.54 -29.81
N VAL A 466 25.79 7.02 -30.47
CA VAL A 466 26.00 6.89 -31.92
C VAL A 466 27.32 6.18 -32.21
N PHE A 467 27.26 5.16 -33.07
CA PHE A 467 28.42 4.33 -33.44
C PHE A 467 28.68 4.37 -34.95
N ASN A 468 29.92 4.11 -35.38
CA ASN A 468 30.33 4.14 -36.79
C ASN A 468 31.31 3.01 -37.18
N HIS A 469 31.41 1.95 -36.38
CA HIS A 469 32.36 0.86 -36.61
C HIS A 469 31.69 -0.40 -37.18
N TYR A 470 32.51 -1.23 -37.85
CA TYR A 470 32.17 -2.59 -38.28
C TYR A 470 33.29 -3.57 -37.86
N PRO A 471 32.99 -4.75 -37.28
CA PRO A 471 31.66 -5.26 -36.96
C PRO A 471 30.96 -4.40 -35.89
N ARG A 472 29.62 -4.43 -35.90
CA ARG A 472 28.76 -3.66 -34.98
C ARG A 472 28.65 -4.32 -33.60
N THR A 473 29.79 -4.71 -33.06
CA THR A 473 29.92 -5.34 -31.74
C THR A 473 29.81 -4.27 -30.67
N MET A 474 28.89 -4.46 -29.72
CA MET A 474 28.71 -3.55 -28.59
C MET A 474 28.59 -4.32 -27.29
N THR A 475 29.01 -3.68 -26.20
CA THR A 475 28.89 -4.19 -24.84
C THR A 475 27.82 -3.40 -24.11
N PHE A 476 26.82 -4.10 -23.60
CA PHE A 476 25.82 -3.56 -22.68
C PHE A 476 26.32 -3.71 -21.25
N ARG A 477 26.16 -2.67 -20.42
CA ARG A 477 26.53 -2.67 -19.01
C ARG A 477 25.46 -2.01 -18.16
N TRP A 478 25.14 -2.58 -17.01
CA TRP A 478 24.17 -2.03 -16.06
C TRP A 478 24.67 -2.16 -14.62
N ALA A 479 24.17 -1.30 -13.74
CA ALA A 479 24.34 -1.44 -12.31
C ALA A 479 23.48 -2.63 -11.81
N PRO A 480 24.01 -3.48 -10.92
CA PRO A 480 23.23 -4.57 -10.35
C PRO A 480 22.14 -4.06 -9.41
N VAL A 481 21.12 -4.89 -9.18
CA VAL A 481 20.20 -4.67 -8.05
C VAL A 481 20.87 -5.12 -6.75
N ASN A 482 20.55 -4.48 -5.62
CA ASN A 482 21.17 -4.78 -4.33
C ASN A 482 20.52 -6.01 -3.65
N ILE A 483 20.45 -7.12 -4.40
CA ILE A 483 19.86 -8.38 -3.94
C ILE A 483 20.80 -9.52 -4.36
N PRO A 484 21.45 -10.20 -3.39
CA PRO A 484 22.31 -11.33 -3.68
C PRO A 484 21.61 -12.43 -4.48
N GLY A 485 22.33 -13.01 -5.44
CA GLY A 485 21.80 -14.10 -6.28
C GLY A 485 20.85 -13.65 -7.40
N ALA A 486 20.68 -12.35 -7.64
CA ALA A 486 19.93 -11.85 -8.78
C ALA A 486 20.62 -12.24 -10.11
N THR A 487 19.83 -12.72 -11.06
CA THR A 487 20.23 -12.88 -12.47
C THR A 487 19.51 -11.84 -13.31
N TYR A 488 19.93 -11.64 -14.56
CA TYR A 488 19.38 -10.59 -15.41
C TYR A 488 18.80 -11.14 -16.71
N SER A 489 17.80 -10.43 -17.21
CA SER A 489 17.37 -10.53 -18.60
C SER A 489 17.65 -9.23 -19.32
N LEU A 490 18.30 -9.32 -20.47
CA LEU A 490 18.55 -8.21 -21.39
C LEU A 490 17.60 -8.35 -22.57
N GLU A 491 16.90 -7.28 -22.91
CA GLU A 491 16.14 -7.18 -24.15
C GLU A 491 16.80 -6.14 -25.05
N ILE A 492 17.07 -6.54 -26.29
CA ILE A 492 17.55 -5.68 -27.38
C ILE A 492 16.46 -5.65 -28.43
N ASP A 493 16.14 -4.45 -28.91
CA ASP A 493 15.16 -4.20 -29.96
C ASP A 493 15.82 -3.43 -31.11
N ALA A 494 15.35 -3.69 -32.33
CA ALA A 494 15.90 -3.17 -33.57
C ALA A 494 14.76 -2.68 -34.45
N PHE A 495 14.72 -1.38 -34.73
CA PHE A 495 13.61 -0.75 -35.42
C PHE A 495 13.45 -1.29 -36.84
N GLY A 496 12.27 -1.77 -37.19
CA GLY A 496 11.98 -2.32 -38.52
C GLY A 496 12.46 -3.76 -38.75
N ALA A 497 13.26 -4.34 -37.83
CA ALA A 497 13.87 -5.66 -38.05
C ALA A 497 12.89 -6.82 -37.98
N ILE A 498 11.85 -6.70 -37.14
CA ILE A 498 10.80 -7.72 -36.98
C ILE A 498 9.53 -7.37 -37.75
N THR A 499 9.13 -6.10 -37.68
CA THR A 499 7.96 -5.54 -38.36
C THR A 499 8.39 -4.20 -38.95
N ALA A 500 8.25 -4.05 -40.28
CA ALA A 500 8.69 -2.85 -40.99
C ALA A 500 8.07 -1.57 -40.37
N GLY A 501 8.91 -0.57 -40.11
CA GLY A 501 8.49 0.71 -39.54
C GLY A 501 8.05 0.67 -38.06
N GLN A 502 8.31 -0.42 -37.34
CA GLN A 502 7.94 -0.55 -35.94
C GLN A 502 9.08 -1.11 -35.08
N TRP A 503 9.05 -0.80 -33.79
CA TRP A 503 9.79 -1.57 -32.79
C TRP A 503 9.15 -2.95 -32.59
N ALA A 504 9.92 -4.00 -32.29
CA ALA A 504 9.36 -5.33 -32.10
C ALA A 504 8.29 -5.34 -30.98
N ALA A 505 8.56 -4.64 -29.87
CA ALA A 505 7.65 -4.57 -28.72
C ALA A 505 6.29 -3.93 -29.05
N GLN A 506 6.23 -3.05 -30.06
CA GLN A 506 4.96 -2.45 -30.53
C GLN A 506 4.02 -3.51 -31.11
N SER A 507 4.58 -4.57 -31.70
CA SER A 507 3.86 -5.69 -32.30
C SER A 507 3.76 -6.92 -31.40
N PHE A 508 3.98 -6.77 -30.08
CA PHE A 508 3.99 -7.88 -29.10
C PHE A 508 5.02 -8.97 -29.41
N ARG A 509 6.11 -8.60 -30.10
CA ARG A 509 7.23 -9.48 -30.42
C ARG A 509 8.50 -8.95 -29.77
N SER A 510 9.53 -9.78 -29.71
CA SER A 510 10.87 -9.40 -29.29
C SER A 510 11.84 -9.63 -30.44
N PHE A 511 12.87 -8.78 -30.56
CA PHE A 511 13.99 -9.02 -31.46
C PHE A 511 14.99 -9.99 -30.82
N GLY A 512 15.56 -9.62 -29.67
CA GLY A 512 16.46 -10.49 -28.90
C GLY A 512 16.22 -10.35 -27.41
N VAL A 513 15.95 -11.48 -26.73
CA VAL A 513 15.88 -11.53 -25.27
C VAL A 513 16.84 -12.60 -24.77
N TYR A 514 17.73 -12.18 -23.88
CA TYR A 514 18.75 -13.03 -23.27
C TYR A 514 18.44 -13.16 -21.79
N HIS A 515 18.42 -14.38 -21.28
CA HIS A 515 18.02 -14.68 -19.91
C HIS A 515 19.18 -15.27 -19.09
N ASN A 516 19.00 -15.31 -17.77
CA ASN A 516 19.92 -15.96 -16.82
C ASN A 516 21.36 -15.41 -16.89
N ILE A 517 21.51 -14.14 -17.23
CA ILE A 517 22.82 -13.48 -17.23
C ILE A 517 23.23 -13.29 -15.76
N THR A 518 24.36 -13.87 -15.35
CA THR A 518 24.86 -13.81 -13.96
C THR A 518 25.73 -12.58 -13.70
N GLY A 519 26.30 -12.00 -14.76
CA GLY A 519 27.05 -10.75 -14.69
C GLY A 519 26.20 -9.51 -14.98
N THR A 520 26.87 -8.37 -15.01
CA THR A 520 26.28 -7.07 -15.33
C THR A 520 26.70 -6.53 -16.69
N THR A 521 27.25 -7.41 -17.53
CA THR A 521 27.75 -7.09 -18.86
C THR A 521 27.28 -8.13 -19.88
N PHE A 522 27.05 -7.70 -21.12
CA PHE A 522 26.69 -8.59 -22.21
C PHE A 522 27.16 -8.03 -23.56
N THR A 523 27.83 -8.85 -24.36
CA THR A 523 28.31 -8.45 -25.69
C THR A 523 27.39 -9.00 -26.78
N HIS A 524 27.01 -8.15 -27.73
CA HIS A 524 26.14 -8.49 -28.85
C HIS A 524 26.66 -7.89 -30.16
N ASN A 525 26.49 -8.63 -31.25
CA ASN A 525 26.74 -8.14 -32.60
C ASN A 525 25.42 -7.65 -33.20
N PHE A 526 25.22 -6.33 -33.25
CA PHE A 526 24.00 -5.74 -33.78
C PHE A 526 23.97 -5.81 -35.31
N VAL A 527 22.84 -6.22 -35.88
CA VAL A 527 22.70 -6.39 -37.34
C VAL A 527 22.20 -5.08 -37.96
N GLY A 528 22.71 -4.69 -39.13
CA GLY A 528 22.21 -3.51 -39.88
C GLY A 528 22.56 -2.14 -39.25
N ALA A 529 22.11 -1.05 -39.88
CA ALA A 529 22.37 0.33 -39.46
C ALA A 529 21.13 1.06 -38.89
N GLN A 530 20.05 0.32 -38.63
CA GLN A 530 18.82 0.86 -38.07
C GLN A 530 19.00 1.31 -36.61
N PRO A 531 18.11 2.19 -36.10
CA PRO A 531 18.03 2.50 -34.68
C PRO A 531 17.82 1.23 -33.83
N GLY A 532 18.55 1.16 -32.73
CA GLY A 532 18.42 0.11 -31.72
C GLY A 532 18.03 0.69 -30.37
N ARG A 533 17.56 -0.18 -29.49
CA ARG A 533 17.34 0.15 -28.08
C ARG A 533 17.49 -1.08 -27.21
N TRP A 534 17.71 -0.89 -25.93
CA TRP A 534 17.91 -1.97 -24.99
C TRP A 534 17.35 -1.62 -23.60
N ARG A 535 17.04 -2.66 -22.82
CA ARG A 535 16.60 -2.57 -21.43
C ARG A 535 16.94 -3.83 -20.66
N VAL A 536 16.98 -3.73 -19.34
CA VAL A 536 17.36 -4.85 -18.47
C VAL A 536 16.33 -4.99 -17.35
N ARG A 537 16.07 -6.22 -16.91
CA ARG A 537 15.38 -6.51 -15.65
C ARG A 537 16.14 -7.53 -14.83
N ALA A 538 16.02 -7.44 -13.52
CA ALA A 538 16.47 -8.49 -12.61
C ALA A 538 15.46 -9.65 -12.54
N LYS A 539 15.96 -10.83 -12.20
CA LYS A 539 15.20 -11.99 -11.75
C LYS A 539 15.77 -12.39 -10.38
N VAL A 540 14.91 -12.39 -9.35
CA VAL A 540 15.26 -12.72 -7.96
C VAL A 540 14.51 -13.98 -7.57
N GLY A 541 15.23 -15.08 -7.35
CA GLY A 541 14.60 -16.41 -7.26
C GLY A 541 13.82 -16.69 -8.55
N ASP A 542 12.54 -17.03 -8.44
CA ASP A 542 11.66 -17.25 -9.59
C ASP A 542 10.92 -15.99 -10.09
N ARG A 543 11.15 -14.84 -9.46
CA ARG A 543 10.40 -13.61 -9.76
C ARG A 543 11.15 -12.71 -10.72
N TYR A 544 10.53 -12.36 -11.84
CA TYR A 544 10.99 -11.26 -12.69
C TYR A 544 10.58 -9.92 -12.07
N CYS A 545 11.56 -9.04 -11.90
CA CYS A 545 11.37 -7.66 -11.47
C CYS A 545 11.00 -6.77 -12.68
N SER A 546 10.81 -5.47 -12.42
CA SER A 546 10.48 -4.51 -13.48
C SER A 546 11.61 -4.40 -14.51
N TRP A 547 11.22 -4.16 -15.76
CA TRP A 547 12.13 -3.64 -16.77
C TRP A 547 12.58 -2.22 -16.42
N SER A 548 13.84 -1.91 -16.70
CA SER A 548 14.29 -0.54 -16.85
C SER A 548 13.53 0.15 -17.99
N GLU A 549 13.63 1.48 -18.04
CA GLU A 549 13.27 2.22 -19.26
C GLU A 549 14.16 1.77 -20.43
N TRP A 550 13.72 2.09 -21.65
CA TRP A 550 14.52 1.87 -22.85
C TRP A 550 15.67 2.89 -22.92
N SER A 551 16.88 2.41 -23.25
CA SER A 551 18.01 3.24 -23.70
C SER A 551 18.22 3.01 -25.20
N TYR A 552 18.32 4.09 -25.97
CA TYR A 552 18.39 4.10 -27.43
C TYR A 552 19.83 4.26 -27.93
N PHE A 553 20.12 3.71 -29.10
CA PHE A 553 21.38 3.89 -29.81
C PHE A 553 21.18 3.80 -31.33
N ARG A 554 22.16 4.23 -32.12
CA ARG A 554 22.14 4.05 -33.58
C ARG A 554 23.52 3.86 -34.16
N PHE A 555 23.56 3.28 -35.35
CA PHE A 555 24.77 3.22 -36.18
C PHE A 555 24.67 4.21 -37.33
N THR A 556 25.77 4.87 -37.62
CA THR A 556 26.01 5.64 -38.84
C THR A 556 26.87 4.80 -39.78
N VAL A 557 26.65 4.96 -41.08
CA VAL A 557 27.37 4.24 -42.15
C VAL A 557 28.75 4.81 -42.32
#